data_AF-N9TKK9-F1
#
_entry.id   AF-N9TKK9-F1
#
_cell.length_a   1.000
_cell.length_b   1.000
_cell.length_c   1.000
_cell.angle_alpha   90.00
_cell.angle_beta   90.00
_cell.angle_gamma   90.00
#
_symmetry.space_group_name_H-M   'P 1'
#
loop_
_entity.id
_entity.type
_entity.pdbx_description
1 polymer ?
#
loop_
_entity_poly.entity_id
_entity_poly.type
_entity_poly.pdbx_seq_one_letter_code
_entity_poly.pdbx_strand_id
1 'polypeptide(L)'
;MKPNLKKDEDIHLTVKKRESRDEEATLADGYLYILIREFGFSAKLKQTKHAEKTIKLYCVDELFIENELCVSQEDIQKEGRKLQHRFGVDTITTPMNPKQERRSKEAEVSNGYLQMLINVGYNPEFKGTRSARKTIKMYRIKKMESPTKVILEKSVLMEFGKRLDAVVKEQFQKGLRIMIITPEMLALNEESLNGIKLTDFLSQQPNQKGKNESDKEGNDSTTEDITQSYDYSSVN
;
A
#
# COMPACT_ATOMS: atom_id res chain seq x y z
N MET A 1 21.39 32.46 24.22
CA MET A 1 20.35 32.33 23.17
C MET A 1 19.34 31.29 23.65
N LYS A 2 18.06 31.65 23.81
CA LYS A 2 17.01 30.67 24.11
C LYS A 2 16.62 29.97 22.79
N PRO A 3 16.64 28.63 22.70
CA PRO A 3 16.16 27.94 21.51
C PRO A 3 14.69 28.29 21.27
N ASN A 4 14.33 28.52 20.01
CA ASN A 4 13.01 28.98 19.63
C ASN A 4 12.07 27.76 19.53
N LEU A 5 11.60 27.29 20.69
CA LEU A 5 10.81 26.06 20.86
C LEU A 5 9.66 25.89 19.86
N LYS A 6 8.97 26.98 19.47
CA LYS A 6 7.89 26.94 18.46
C LYS A 6 8.38 26.52 17.07
N LYS A 7 9.59 26.95 16.68
CA LYS A 7 10.16 26.64 15.38
C LYS A 7 10.56 25.16 15.30
N ASP A 8 11.05 24.60 16.41
CA ASP A 8 11.48 23.20 16.49
C ASP A 8 10.28 22.24 16.50
N GLU A 9 9.18 22.61 17.18
CA GLU A 9 7.91 21.86 17.15
C GLU A 9 7.28 21.81 15.74
N ASP A 10 7.29 22.94 15.02
CA ASP A 10 6.75 23.03 13.65
C ASP A 10 7.57 22.20 12.65
N ILE A 11 8.90 22.18 12.81
CA ILE A 11 9.80 21.34 12.01
C ILE A 11 9.49 19.86 12.27
N HIS A 12 9.39 19.48 13.54
CA HIS A 12 9.12 18.09 13.93
C HIS A 12 7.76 17.59 13.43
N LEU A 13 6.70 18.42 13.51
CA LEU A 13 5.39 18.09 12.92
C LEU A 13 5.44 17.96 11.40
N THR A 14 6.26 18.77 10.73
CA THR A 14 6.43 18.71 9.28
C THR A 14 7.12 17.42 8.85
N VAL A 15 8.16 17.00 9.57
CA VAL A 15 8.88 15.74 9.32
C VAL A 15 7.94 14.55 9.51
N LYS A 16 7.23 14.47 10.64
CA LYS A 16 6.25 13.39 10.90
C LYS A 16 5.16 13.29 9.83
N LYS A 17 4.68 14.42 9.31
CA LYS A 17 3.70 14.44 8.22
C LYS A 17 4.26 13.92 6.90
N ARG A 18 5.56 14.11 6.63
CA ARG A 18 6.22 13.57 5.43
C ARG A 18 6.40 12.07 5.57
N GLU A 19 6.98 11.61 6.67
CA GLU A 19 7.16 10.18 6.97
C GLU A 19 5.84 9.41 6.87
N SER A 20 4.77 9.99 7.42
CA SER A 20 3.42 9.40 7.36
C SER A 20 2.86 9.28 5.94
N ARG A 21 3.17 10.24 5.05
CA ARG A 21 2.78 10.18 3.63
C ARG A 21 3.66 9.25 2.82
N ASP A 22 4.95 9.22 3.12
CA ASP A 22 5.89 8.31 2.48
C ASP A 22 5.51 6.88 2.84
N GLU A 23 5.16 6.58 4.09
CA GLU A 23 4.62 5.29 4.50
C GLU A 23 3.38 4.91 3.68
N GLU A 24 2.39 5.81 3.59
CA GLU A 24 1.16 5.59 2.82
C GLU A 24 1.42 5.33 1.34
N ALA A 25 2.23 6.17 0.70
CA ALA A 25 2.58 6.03 -0.71
C ALA A 25 3.33 4.72 -0.96
N THR A 26 4.38 4.46 -0.19
CA THR A 26 5.22 3.28 -0.39
C THR A 26 4.45 1.98 -0.15
N LEU A 27 3.52 1.96 0.81
CA LEU A 27 2.66 0.78 1.00
C LEU A 27 1.72 0.57 -0.19
N ALA A 28 1.06 1.62 -0.68
CA ALA A 28 0.20 1.53 -1.86
C ALA A 28 0.97 1.02 -3.08
N ASP A 29 2.18 1.55 -3.28
CA ASP A 29 3.07 1.15 -4.37
C ASP A 29 3.58 -0.29 -4.18
N GLY A 30 3.72 -0.76 -2.95
CA GLY A 30 4.01 -2.15 -2.62
C GLY A 30 2.88 -3.11 -3.00
N TYR A 31 1.62 -2.71 -2.82
CA TYR A 31 0.48 -3.52 -3.29
C TYR A 31 0.47 -3.61 -4.82
N LEU A 32 0.69 -2.48 -5.50
CA LEU A 32 0.80 -2.43 -6.95
C LEU A 32 1.96 -3.28 -7.47
N TYR A 33 3.10 -3.27 -6.77
CA TYR A 33 4.23 -4.15 -7.09
C TYR A 33 3.84 -5.63 -7.09
N ILE A 34 3.10 -6.08 -6.07
CA ILE A 34 2.63 -7.48 -5.98
C ILE A 34 1.68 -7.79 -7.15
N LEU A 35 0.72 -6.90 -7.44
CA LEU A 35 -0.18 -7.05 -8.59
C LEU A 35 0.61 -7.25 -9.90
N ILE A 36 1.64 -6.45 -10.12
CA ILE A 36 2.48 -6.57 -11.32
C ILE A 36 3.28 -7.90 -11.30
N ARG A 37 3.96 -8.19 -10.20
CA ARG A 37 4.96 -9.27 -10.16
C ARG A 37 4.42 -10.67 -9.99
N GLU A 38 3.36 -10.82 -9.22
CA GLU A 38 2.78 -12.14 -8.95
C GLU A 38 1.65 -12.47 -9.92
N PHE A 39 0.84 -11.47 -10.30
CA PHE A 39 -0.33 -11.66 -11.15
C PHE A 39 -0.10 -11.27 -12.61
N GLY A 40 1.12 -10.85 -12.97
CA GLY A 40 1.52 -10.57 -14.34
C GLY A 40 0.93 -9.30 -14.94
N PHE A 41 0.34 -8.42 -14.12
CA PHE A 41 -0.18 -7.15 -14.63
C PHE A 41 0.94 -6.25 -15.16
N SER A 42 0.66 -5.55 -16.24
CA SER A 42 1.40 -4.36 -16.64
C SER A 42 0.62 -3.11 -16.25
N ALA A 43 1.34 -2.06 -15.85
CA ALA A 43 0.75 -0.83 -15.32
C ALA A 43 1.06 0.38 -16.20
N LYS A 44 0.00 1.06 -16.66
CA LYS A 44 0.11 2.31 -17.42
C LYS A 44 0.16 3.50 -16.47
N LEU A 45 1.25 4.26 -16.53
CA LEU A 45 1.47 5.44 -15.70
C LEU A 45 1.68 6.69 -16.56
N LYS A 46 1.07 7.80 -16.15
CA LYS A 46 1.33 9.12 -16.70
C LYS A 46 2.40 9.85 -15.89
N GLN A 47 3.26 10.57 -16.59
CA GLN A 47 4.21 11.46 -15.96
C GLN A 47 3.43 12.54 -15.22
N THR A 48 3.80 12.68 -13.96
CA THR A 48 3.17 13.60 -13.04
C THR A 48 4.30 14.38 -12.36
N LYS A 49 4.04 15.62 -11.90
CA LYS A 49 5.06 16.49 -11.33
C LYS A 49 5.96 15.75 -10.34
N HIS A 50 7.26 15.98 -10.47
CA HIS A 50 8.26 15.36 -9.61
C HIS A 50 8.01 15.76 -8.15
N ALA A 51 8.14 14.79 -7.23
CA ALA A 51 8.06 15.04 -5.80
C ALA A 51 9.49 15.09 -5.25
N GLU A 52 9.94 16.28 -4.84
CA GLU A 52 11.32 16.49 -4.39
C GLU A 52 11.64 15.86 -3.02
N LYS A 53 10.62 15.68 -2.16
CA LYS A 53 10.82 15.41 -0.72
C LYS A 53 10.03 14.21 -0.19
N THR A 54 9.23 13.56 -1.03
CA THR A 54 8.35 12.47 -0.63
C THR A 54 8.27 11.44 -1.74
N ILE A 55 8.07 10.18 -1.36
CA ILE A 55 7.71 9.11 -2.31
C ILE A 55 6.31 9.42 -2.84
N LYS A 56 6.11 9.12 -4.12
CA LYS A 56 4.88 9.47 -4.83
C LYS A 56 4.02 8.23 -4.97
N LEU A 57 2.80 8.29 -4.45
CA LEU A 57 1.80 7.26 -4.71
C LEU A 57 1.47 7.21 -6.21
N TYR A 58 1.63 6.05 -6.82
CA TYR A 58 1.36 5.83 -8.24
C TYR A 58 -0.10 5.42 -8.46
N CYS A 59 -0.92 6.36 -8.93
CA CYS A 59 -2.25 6.05 -9.44
C CYS A 59 -2.15 5.61 -10.90
N VAL A 60 -2.25 4.30 -11.16
CA VAL A 60 -2.23 3.74 -12.52
C VAL A 60 -3.49 4.14 -13.26
N ASP A 61 -3.35 4.45 -14.55
CA ASP A 61 -4.51 4.71 -15.41
C ASP A 61 -5.22 3.39 -15.75
N GLU A 62 -4.44 2.35 -16.04
CA GLU A 62 -4.88 1.05 -16.54
C GLU A 62 -3.93 -0.05 -16.03
N LEU A 63 -4.50 -1.21 -15.70
CA LEU A 63 -3.79 -2.49 -15.55
C LEU A 63 -4.23 -3.42 -16.69
N PHE A 64 -3.28 -4.10 -17.30
CA PHE A 64 -3.52 -4.96 -18.46
C PHE A 64 -2.60 -6.18 -18.45
N ILE A 65 -3.04 -7.26 -19.09
CA ILE A 65 -2.29 -8.50 -19.30
C ILE A 65 -2.21 -8.69 -20.82
N GLU A 66 -1.02 -8.99 -21.35
CA GLU A 66 -0.82 -9.25 -22.80
C GLU A 66 -1.38 -8.14 -23.74
N ASN A 67 -1.38 -6.88 -23.28
CA ASN A 67 -1.96 -5.70 -23.94
C ASN A 67 -3.50 -5.62 -23.98
N GLU A 68 -4.20 -6.54 -23.33
CA GLU A 68 -5.65 -6.45 -23.14
C GLU A 68 -5.97 -5.70 -21.84
N LEU A 69 -6.78 -4.64 -21.95
CA LEU A 69 -7.22 -3.89 -20.77
C LEU A 69 -7.99 -4.81 -19.83
N CYS A 70 -7.43 -5.03 -18.64
CA CYS A 70 -8.09 -5.82 -17.61
C CYS A 70 -8.86 -4.94 -16.63
N VAL A 71 -8.25 -3.83 -16.19
CA VAL A 71 -8.81 -3.00 -15.12
C VAL A 71 -8.49 -1.52 -15.37
N SER A 72 -9.51 -0.66 -15.41
CA SER A 72 -9.32 0.79 -15.47
C SER A 72 -9.08 1.39 -14.08
N GLN A 73 -8.55 2.62 -13.99
CA GLN A 73 -8.46 3.36 -12.72
C GLN A 73 -9.81 3.49 -12.01
N GLU A 74 -10.89 3.64 -12.77
CA GLU A 74 -12.23 3.74 -12.20
C GLU A 74 -12.62 2.42 -11.51
N ASP A 75 -12.27 1.29 -12.09
CA ASP A 75 -12.54 -0.03 -11.53
C ASP A 75 -11.69 -0.28 -10.28
N ILE A 76 -10.41 0.15 -10.28
CA ILE A 76 -9.56 0.13 -9.08
C ILE A 76 -10.20 0.96 -7.96
N GLN A 77 -10.70 2.17 -8.26
CA GLN A 77 -11.39 3.00 -7.28
C GLN A 77 -12.69 2.36 -6.78
N LYS A 78 -13.43 1.64 -7.64
CA LYS A 78 -14.61 0.86 -7.23
C LYS A 78 -14.24 -0.23 -6.22
N GLU A 79 -13.16 -0.97 -6.45
CA GLU A 79 -12.62 -1.93 -5.47
C GLU A 79 -12.25 -1.22 -4.15
N GLY A 80 -11.61 -0.05 -4.21
CA GLY A 80 -11.27 0.73 -3.03
C GLY A 80 -12.48 1.22 -2.23
N ARG A 81 -13.62 1.44 -2.88
CA ARG A 81 -14.90 1.74 -2.22
C ARG A 81 -15.54 0.51 -1.60
N LYS A 82 -15.41 -0.68 -2.21
CA LYS A 82 -15.85 -1.94 -1.59
C LYS A 82 -15.16 -2.18 -0.24
N LEU A 83 -13.85 -1.91 -0.17
CA LEU A 83 -13.12 -2.01 1.10
C LEU A 83 -13.67 -1.04 2.16
N GLN A 84 -14.06 0.19 1.78
CA GLN A 84 -14.67 1.14 2.71
C GLN A 84 -16.02 0.64 3.26
N HIS A 85 -16.87 0.12 2.38
CA HIS A 85 -18.15 -0.46 2.77
C HIS A 85 -17.98 -1.67 3.69
N ARG A 86 -16.94 -2.49 3.50
CA ARG A 86 -16.60 -3.59 4.42
C ARG A 86 -16.36 -3.13 5.86
N PHE A 87 -15.90 -1.90 6.06
CA PHE A 87 -15.72 -1.28 7.38
C PHE A 87 -16.91 -0.43 7.83
N GLY A 88 -18.06 -0.55 7.19
CA GLY A 88 -19.28 0.20 7.54
C GLY A 88 -19.14 1.71 7.34
N VAL A 89 -18.24 2.16 6.46
CA VAL A 89 -18.06 3.58 6.17
C VAL A 89 -18.94 3.97 4.98
N ASP A 90 -19.86 4.88 5.21
CA ASP A 90 -20.72 5.44 4.17
C ASP A 90 -19.96 6.40 3.24
N THR A 91 -20.52 6.59 2.04
CA THR A 91 -20.02 7.56 1.07
C THR A 91 -20.01 8.97 1.66
N ILE A 92 -18.90 9.68 1.49
CA ILE A 92 -18.79 11.06 1.95
C ILE A 92 -19.70 11.96 1.10
N THR A 93 -20.74 12.52 1.71
CA THR A 93 -21.71 13.42 1.05
C THR A 93 -21.33 14.89 1.13
N THR A 94 -20.36 15.25 1.97
CA THR A 94 -19.93 16.65 2.13
C THR A 94 -19.08 17.10 0.94
N PRO A 95 -19.30 18.32 0.41
CA PRO A 95 -18.48 18.87 -0.65
C PRO A 95 -16.99 18.88 -0.28
N MET A 96 -16.15 18.37 -1.18
CA MET A 96 -14.71 18.38 -1.05
C MET A 96 -14.11 19.51 -1.87
N ASN A 97 -13.05 20.14 -1.37
CA ASN A 97 -12.23 21.01 -2.22
C ASN A 97 -11.30 20.17 -3.13
N PRO A 98 -10.70 20.74 -4.18
CA PRO A 98 -9.88 19.98 -5.14
C PRO A 98 -8.73 19.18 -4.51
N LYS A 99 -8.16 19.65 -3.40
CA LYS A 99 -7.10 18.96 -2.66
C LYS A 99 -7.63 17.75 -1.89
N GLN A 100 -8.83 17.88 -1.32
CA GLN A 100 -9.52 16.79 -0.63
C GLN A 100 -9.95 15.73 -1.62
N GLU A 101 -10.53 16.12 -2.75
CA GLU A 101 -10.91 15.21 -3.84
C GLU A 101 -9.71 14.41 -4.33
N ARG A 102 -8.58 15.07 -4.62
CA ARG A 102 -7.36 14.39 -5.04
C ARG A 102 -6.88 13.36 -4.00
N ARG A 103 -6.87 13.73 -2.72
CA ARG A 103 -6.49 12.78 -1.65
C ARG A 103 -7.46 11.63 -1.52
N SER A 104 -8.75 11.88 -1.69
CA SER A 104 -9.77 10.83 -1.66
C SER A 104 -9.57 9.86 -2.84
N LYS A 105 -9.28 10.37 -4.04
CA LYS A 105 -8.94 9.53 -5.21
C LYS A 105 -7.67 8.70 -4.99
N GLU A 106 -6.62 9.31 -4.43
CA GLU A 106 -5.38 8.60 -4.05
C GLU A 106 -5.67 7.49 -3.02
N ALA A 107 -6.53 7.75 -2.04
CA ALA A 107 -6.97 6.76 -1.05
C ALA A 107 -7.81 5.63 -1.67
N GLU A 108 -8.75 5.96 -2.57
CA GLU A 108 -9.54 4.95 -3.30
C GLU A 108 -8.65 4.05 -4.16
N VAL A 109 -7.65 4.60 -4.85
CA VAL A 109 -6.74 3.80 -5.65
C VAL A 109 -5.88 2.87 -4.78
N SER A 110 -5.29 3.40 -3.70
CA SER A 110 -4.51 2.60 -2.74
C SER A 110 -5.34 1.46 -2.12
N ASN A 111 -6.55 1.79 -1.64
CA ASN A 111 -7.48 0.81 -1.10
C ASN A 111 -7.94 -0.18 -2.18
N GLY A 112 -8.01 0.25 -3.44
CA GLY A 112 -8.33 -0.59 -4.59
C GLY A 112 -7.30 -1.67 -4.83
N TYR A 113 -6.02 -1.32 -4.86
CA TYR A 113 -4.95 -2.32 -4.97
C TYR A 113 -5.01 -3.33 -3.82
N LEU A 114 -5.23 -2.85 -2.58
CA LEU A 114 -5.35 -3.73 -1.42
C LEU A 114 -6.57 -4.65 -1.53
N GLN A 115 -7.73 -4.14 -1.95
CA GLN A 115 -8.93 -4.96 -2.13
C GLN A 115 -8.77 -5.99 -3.25
N MET A 116 -8.08 -5.64 -4.34
CA MET A 116 -7.75 -6.60 -5.41
C MET A 116 -6.90 -7.76 -4.87
N LEU A 117 -5.90 -7.47 -4.02
CA LEU A 117 -5.12 -8.52 -3.35
C LEU A 117 -5.98 -9.38 -2.41
N ILE A 118 -6.88 -8.75 -1.64
CA ILE A 118 -7.84 -9.49 -0.78
C ILE A 118 -8.69 -10.45 -1.61
N ASN A 119 -9.17 -10.03 -2.78
CA ASN A 119 -10.01 -10.84 -3.65
C ASN A 119 -9.30 -12.11 -4.16
N VAL A 120 -7.96 -12.10 -4.21
CA VAL A 120 -7.13 -13.24 -4.64
C VAL A 120 -6.48 -13.99 -3.46
N GLY A 121 -6.97 -13.77 -2.24
CA GLY A 121 -6.63 -14.58 -1.06
C GLY A 121 -5.58 -13.99 -0.12
N TYR A 122 -5.11 -12.76 -0.35
CA TYR A 122 -4.28 -12.07 0.63
C TYR A 122 -5.11 -11.62 1.85
N ASN A 123 -4.54 -11.75 3.04
CA ASN A 123 -5.21 -11.41 4.29
C ASN A 123 -4.44 -10.35 5.09
N PRO A 124 -4.83 -9.06 5.01
CA PRO A 124 -4.18 -7.97 5.72
C PRO A 124 -4.60 -7.85 7.19
N GLU A 125 -3.63 -7.60 8.07
CA GLU A 125 -3.89 -7.13 9.44
C GLU A 125 -3.91 -5.59 9.45
N PHE A 126 -5.08 -4.98 9.68
CA PHE A 126 -5.22 -3.53 9.63
C PHE A 126 -4.66 -2.83 10.89
N LYS A 127 -4.09 -1.65 10.68
CA LYS A 127 -3.70 -0.72 11.75
C LYS A 127 -4.84 0.23 12.06
N GLY A 128 -5.20 0.34 13.33
CA GLY A 128 -6.12 1.35 13.81
C GLY A 128 -5.65 2.75 13.44
N THR A 129 -6.47 3.49 12.70
CA THR A 129 -6.23 4.90 12.36
C THR A 129 -7.48 5.71 12.61
N ARG A 130 -7.28 6.95 13.07
CA ARG A 130 -8.36 7.90 13.35
C ARG A 130 -9.22 8.12 12.11
N SER A 131 -10.52 8.28 12.30
CA SER A 131 -11.45 8.58 11.21
C SER A 131 -11.14 9.94 10.59
N ALA A 132 -11.28 10.02 9.27
CA ALA A 132 -11.22 11.26 8.52
C ALA A 132 -12.65 11.71 8.20
N ARG A 133 -13.03 12.92 8.61
CA ARG A 133 -14.40 13.43 8.40
C ARG A 133 -14.66 14.03 7.01
N LYS A 134 -13.59 14.41 6.29
CA LYS A 134 -13.68 15.21 5.06
C LYS A 134 -12.99 14.60 3.85
N THR A 135 -12.38 13.43 4.02
CA THR A 135 -11.63 12.72 2.96
C THR A 135 -11.80 11.24 3.17
N ILE A 136 -11.74 10.48 2.08
CA ILE A 136 -11.71 9.02 2.16
C ILE A 136 -10.49 8.58 2.97
N LYS A 137 -10.70 7.57 3.82
CA LYS A 137 -9.66 6.97 4.64
C LYS A 137 -8.80 6.05 3.79
N MET A 138 -7.50 6.25 3.79
CA MET A 138 -6.54 5.27 3.28
C MET A 138 -6.28 4.23 4.37
N TYR A 139 -6.59 2.96 4.10
CA TYR A 139 -6.40 1.89 5.07
C TYR A 139 -4.93 1.52 5.18
N ARG A 140 -4.44 1.45 6.41
CA ARG A 140 -3.07 1.04 6.72
C ARG A 140 -3.07 -0.36 7.29
N ILE A 141 -2.02 -1.11 7.00
CA ILE A 141 -1.86 -2.48 7.49
C ILE A 141 -0.56 -2.60 8.28
N LYS A 142 -0.51 -3.54 9.23
CA LYS A 142 0.71 -3.92 9.96
C LYS A 142 1.49 -4.99 9.20
N LYS A 143 0.78 -5.97 8.65
CA LYS A 143 1.32 -7.08 7.85
C LYS A 143 0.23 -7.63 6.94
N MET A 144 0.63 -8.49 6.00
CA MET A 144 -0.28 -9.17 5.08
C MET A 144 0.14 -10.63 4.92
N GLU A 145 -0.77 -11.57 5.16
CA GLU A 145 -0.53 -12.99 4.88
C GLU A 145 -0.87 -13.27 3.41
N SER A 146 0.02 -13.97 2.70
CA SER A 146 -0.20 -14.42 1.32
C SER A 146 -1.12 -15.65 1.26
N PRO A 147 -1.69 -15.97 0.09
CA PRO A 147 -2.42 -17.23 -0.12
C PRO A 147 -1.58 -18.47 0.23
N THR A 148 -0.26 -18.39 0.12
CA THR A 148 0.71 -19.44 0.48
C THR A 148 1.14 -19.42 1.95
N LYS A 149 0.48 -18.64 2.81
CA LYS A 149 0.75 -18.53 4.26
C LYS A 149 2.07 -17.85 4.62
N VAL A 150 2.63 -17.09 3.69
CA VAL A 150 3.82 -16.28 3.94
C VAL A 150 3.42 -14.91 4.51
N ILE A 151 4.09 -14.47 5.57
CA ILE A 151 3.81 -13.20 6.21
C ILE A 151 4.68 -12.09 5.60
N LEU A 152 4.04 -11.15 4.90
CA LEU A 152 4.64 -9.93 4.40
C LEU A 152 4.51 -8.82 5.44
N GLU A 153 5.58 -8.59 6.20
CA GLU A 153 5.66 -7.49 7.16
C GLU A 153 5.63 -6.13 6.46
N LYS A 154 5.17 -5.08 7.17
CA LYS A 154 5.11 -3.70 6.64
C LYS A 154 6.42 -3.27 5.96
N SER A 155 7.56 -3.60 6.56
CA SER A 155 8.89 -3.23 6.05
C SER A 155 9.16 -3.83 4.66
N VAL A 156 8.77 -5.08 4.44
CA VAL A 156 8.92 -5.79 3.16
C VAL A 156 8.03 -5.15 2.09
N LEU A 157 6.77 -4.86 2.43
CA LEU A 157 5.84 -4.19 1.52
C LEU A 157 6.35 -2.79 1.12
N MET A 158 6.91 -2.05 2.08
CA MET A 158 7.55 -0.77 1.79
C MET A 158 8.82 -0.93 0.94
N GLU A 159 9.55 -2.03 1.04
CA GLU A 159 10.69 -2.29 0.17
C GLU A 159 10.23 -2.50 -1.28
N PHE A 160 9.16 -3.27 -1.50
CA PHE A 160 8.55 -3.44 -2.82
C PHE A 160 8.11 -2.11 -3.43
N GLY A 161 7.44 -1.25 -2.65
CA GLY A 161 7.06 0.08 -3.12
C GLY A 161 8.26 0.96 -3.51
N LYS A 162 9.37 0.90 -2.76
CA LYS A 162 10.60 1.61 -3.11
C LYS A 162 11.24 1.08 -4.39
N ARG A 163 11.22 -0.23 -4.62
CA ARG A 163 11.71 -0.86 -5.86
C ARG A 163 10.87 -0.38 -7.06
N LEU A 164 9.55 -0.36 -6.93
CA LEU A 164 8.66 0.21 -7.95
C LEU A 164 9.01 1.68 -8.24
N ASP A 165 9.13 2.50 -7.20
CA ASP A 165 9.47 3.93 -7.35
C ASP A 165 10.81 4.15 -8.05
N ALA A 166 11.82 3.31 -7.76
CA ALA A 166 13.12 3.38 -8.43
C ALA A 166 13.00 3.10 -9.93
N VAL A 167 12.30 2.03 -10.32
CA VAL A 167 12.08 1.67 -11.74
C VAL A 167 11.29 2.77 -12.45
N VAL A 168 10.20 3.26 -11.84
CA VAL A 168 9.38 4.32 -12.43
C VAL A 168 10.17 5.62 -12.62
N LYS A 169 10.98 6.02 -11.64
CA LYS A 169 11.85 7.20 -11.75
C LYS A 169 12.87 7.07 -12.88
N GLU A 170 13.53 5.92 -12.99
CA GLU A 170 14.49 5.65 -14.06
C GLU A 170 13.82 5.77 -15.45
N GLN A 171 12.63 5.20 -15.61
CA GLN A 171 11.92 5.29 -16.89
C GLN A 171 11.44 6.73 -17.18
N PHE A 172 11.01 7.51 -16.20
CA PHE A 172 10.58 8.90 -16.42
C PHE A 172 11.74 9.85 -16.73
N GLN A 173 12.94 9.55 -16.24
CA GLN A 173 14.15 10.32 -16.59
C GLN A 173 14.49 10.23 -18.08
N LYS A 174 14.00 9.20 -18.79
CA LYS A 174 14.13 9.05 -20.25
C LYS A 174 13.19 9.96 -21.04
N GLY A 175 12.42 10.84 -20.38
CA GLY A 175 11.59 11.87 -21.02
C GLY A 175 10.19 11.41 -21.46
N LEU A 176 9.79 10.19 -21.09
CA LEU A 176 8.48 9.63 -21.45
C LEU A 176 7.34 10.32 -20.67
N ARG A 177 6.28 10.73 -21.38
CA ARG A 177 5.07 11.28 -20.75
C ARG A 177 4.09 10.23 -20.27
N ILE A 178 4.12 9.05 -20.90
CA ILE A 178 3.33 7.87 -20.55
C ILE A 178 4.31 6.70 -20.60
N MET A 179 4.21 5.81 -19.63
CA MET A 179 5.02 4.59 -19.58
C MET A 179 4.17 3.39 -19.21
N ILE A 180 4.69 2.23 -19.58
CA ILE A 180 4.19 0.93 -19.18
C ILE A 180 5.26 0.30 -18.32
N ILE A 181 4.90 -0.02 -17.07
CA ILE A 181 5.73 -0.82 -16.18
C ILE A 181 5.29 -2.27 -16.32
N THR A 182 6.21 -3.15 -16.71
CA THR A 182 5.94 -4.57 -16.90
C THR A 182 6.53 -5.42 -15.77
N PRO A 183 6.09 -6.68 -15.61
CA PRO A 183 6.69 -7.61 -14.65
C PRO A 183 8.21 -7.80 -14.87
N GLU A 184 8.66 -7.83 -16.12
CA GLU A 184 10.07 -8.05 -16.49
C GLU A 184 10.96 -6.87 -16.06
N MET A 185 10.46 -5.64 -16.22
CA MET A 185 11.20 -4.45 -15.76
C MET A 185 11.46 -4.49 -14.25
N LEU A 186 10.47 -4.94 -13.48
CA LEU A 186 10.60 -5.09 -12.03
C LEU A 186 11.48 -6.29 -11.65
N ALA A 187 11.45 -7.39 -12.42
CA ALA A 187 12.29 -8.56 -12.20
C ALA A 187 13.79 -8.25 -12.39
N LEU A 188 14.15 -7.55 -13.46
CA LEU A 188 15.54 -7.13 -13.71
C LEU A 188 16.09 -6.25 -12.58
N ASN A 189 15.23 -5.41 -11.99
CA ASN A 189 15.63 -4.58 -10.85
C ASN A 189 15.92 -5.40 -9.59
N GLU A 190 15.15 -6.47 -9.32
CA GLU A 190 15.43 -7.38 -8.19
C GLU A 190 16.79 -8.05 -8.31
N GLU A 191 17.17 -8.48 -9.51
CA GLU A 191 18.45 -9.15 -9.74
C GLU A 191 19.65 -8.22 -9.56
N SER A 192 19.48 -6.93 -9.86
CA SER A 192 20.53 -5.93 -9.68
C SER A 192 20.76 -5.48 -8.23
N LEU A 193 19.75 -5.64 -7.36
CA LEU A 193 19.78 -5.08 -5.99
C LEU A 193 20.25 -6.07 -4.91
N ASN A 194 20.61 -7.32 -5.25
CA ASN A 194 20.93 -8.38 -4.28
C ASN A 194 19.89 -8.50 -3.13
N GLY A 195 18.66 -8.07 -3.38
CA GLY A 195 17.55 -8.10 -2.43
C GLY A 195 16.77 -9.40 -2.55
N ILE A 196 16.01 -9.76 -1.52
CA ILE A 196 15.17 -10.95 -1.53
C ILE A 196 14.09 -10.78 -2.62
N LYS A 197 13.94 -11.75 -3.52
CA LYS A 197 12.93 -11.71 -4.60
C LYS A 197 11.54 -12.02 -4.04
N LEU A 198 10.49 -11.43 -4.60
CA LEU A 198 9.12 -11.76 -4.20
C LEU A 198 8.83 -13.26 -4.34
N THR A 199 9.33 -13.88 -5.41
CA THR A 199 9.22 -15.32 -5.66
C THR A 199 9.92 -16.16 -4.59
N ASP A 200 11.04 -15.68 -4.05
CA ASP A 200 11.79 -16.36 -2.99
C ASP A 200 11.07 -16.24 -1.64
N PHE A 201 10.32 -15.15 -1.45
CA PHE A 201 9.44 -14.97 -0.30
C PHE A 201 8.25 -15.93 -0.38
N LEU A 202 7.55 -15.97 -1.53
CA LEU A 202 6.34 -16.76 -1.72
C LEU A 202 6.58 -18.28 -1.81
N SER A 203 7.80 -18.70 -2.18
CA SER A 203 8.20 -20.11 -2.28
C SER A 203 8.71 -20.72 -0.96
N GLN A 204 8.89 -19.91 0.10
CA GLN A 204 9.18 -20.44 1.43
C GLN A 204 7.94 -21.15 1.98
N GLN A 205 7.91 -22.48 1.84
CA GLN A 205 6.92 -23.30 2.53
C GLN A 205 7.12 -23.21 4.05
N PRO A 206 6.04 -23.23 4.85
CA PRO A 206 6.17 -23.29 6.30
C PRO A 206 6.63 -24.70 6.71
N ASN A 207 7.94 -24.90 6.82
CA ASN A 207 8.47 -26.02 7.60
C ASN A 207 8.48 -25.65 9.09
N GLN A 208 7.65 -26.38 9.84
CA GLN A 208 7.40 -26.23 11.27
C GLN A 208 8.68 -26.21 12.13
N LYS A 209 8.67 -25.41 13.20
CA LYS A 209 8.76 -25.91 14.58
C LYS A 209 8.53 -24.82 15.61
N GLY A 210 7.53 -25.05 16.45
CA GLY A 210 7.43 -24.41 17.76
C GLY A 210 8.58 -24.86 18.66
N LYS A 211 9.00 -23.94 19.52
CA LYS A 211 9.51 -24.23 20.86
C LYS A 211 9.02 -23.13 21.78
N ASN A 212 8.22 -23.57 22.75
CA ASN A 212 7.90 -22.81 23.96
C ASN A 212 9.21 -22.37 24.62
N GLU A 213 9.25 -21.12 25.05
CA GLU A 213 9.77 -20.79 26.37
C GLU A 213 9.11 -19.50 26.85
N SER A 214 8.37 -19.66 27.93
CA SER A 214 7.82 -18.63 28.80
C SER A 214 8.95 -17.80 29.40
N ASP A 215 8.75 -16.48 29.51
CA ASP A 215 8.69 -15.86 30.83
C ASP A 215 8.09 -14.44 30.79
N LYS A 216 7.44 -14.14 31.92
CA LYS A 216 6.74 -12.91 32.32
C LYS A 216 7.66 -11.68 32.23
N GLU A 217 7.21 -10.43 32.14
CA GLU A 217 6.28 -9.72 33.02
C GLU A 217 6.19 -8.24 32.51
N GLY A 218 5.08 -7.54 32.73
CA GLY A 218 5.06 -6.06 32.66
C GLY A 218 3.85 -5.45 31.96
N ASN A 219 2.88 -5.04 32.77
CA ASN A 219 1.56 -4.51 32.43
C ASN A 219 1.56 -3.00 32.07
N ASP A 220 0.40 -2.53 31.56
CA ASP A 220 -0.08 -1.14 31.41
C ASP A 220 0.18 -0.46 30.03
N SER A 221 -0.76 0.17 29.30
CA SER A 221 -2.14 0.59 29.58
C SER A 221 -2.94 0.76 28.27
N THR A 222 -4.18 0.29 28.25
CA THR A 222 -5.34 0.75 27.46
C THR A 222 -5.16 1.22 26.01
N THR A 223 -5.48 0.35 25.05
CA THR A 223 -6.24 0.75 23.85
C THR A 223 -7.08 -0.46 23.42
N GLU A 224 -8.39 -0.28 23.27
CA GLU A 224 -9.31 -1.36 22.89
C GLU A 224 -8.95 -1.91 21.50
N ASP A 225 -8.34 -3.09 21.48
CA ASP A 225 -8.19 -3.93 20.29
C ASP A 225 -9.56 -4.54 19.97
N ILE A 226 -10.20 -4.05 18.91
CA ILE A 226 -11.30 -4.75 18.27
C ILE A 226 -10.70 -5.57 17.13
N THR A 227 -10.19 -6.76 17.47
CA THR A 227 -9.98 -7.85 16.52
C THR A 227 -11.32 -8.56 16.35
N GLN A 228 -12.03 -8.30 15.26
CA GLN A 228 -13.16 -9.16 14.86
C GLN A 228 -12.64 -10.14 13.81
N SER A 229 -12.34 -11.36 14.25
CA SER A 229 -12.23 -12.52 13.39
C SER A 229 -13.63 -12.95 12.96
N TYR A 230 -14.00 -12.74 11.70
CA TYR A 230 -15.21 -13.33 11.15
C TYR A 230 -14.89 -14.65 10.47
N ASP A 231 -15.58 -15.69 10.95
CA ASP A 231 -15.57 -17.03 10.40
C ASP A 231 -16.42 -17.04 9.11
N TYR A 232 -15.78 -17.30 7.96
CA TYR A 232 -16.47 -17.45 6.69
C TYR A 232 -16.85 -18.91 6.48
N SER A 233 -17.90 -19.32 7.19
CA SER A 233 -18.71 -20.45 6.78
C SER A 233 -20.14 -19.96 6.62
N SER A 234 -20.71 -20.17 5.43
CA SER A 234 -22.11 -19.94 5.02
C SER A 234 -22.39 -18.64 4.24
N VAL A 235 -22.12 -18.64 2.94
CA VAL A 235 -23.10 -18.14 1.96
C VAL A 235 -23.04 -19.08 0.74
N ASN A 236 -24.06 -19.93 0.61
CA ASN A 236 -24.48 -20.52 -0.66
C ASN A 236 -25.37 -19.50 -1.39
#